data_AF-A0A9D1FSP6-F1
#
_entry.id   AF-A0A9D1FSP6-F1
#
_cell.length_a   1.000
_cell.length_b   1.000
_cell.length_c   1.000
_cell.angle_alpha   90.00
_cell.angle_beta   90.00
_cell.angle_gamma   90.00
#
_symmetry.space_group_name_H-M   'P 1'
#
loop_
_entity.id
_entity.type
_entity.pdbx_description
1 polymer ?
#
loop_
_entity_poly.entity_id
_entity_poly.type
_entity_poly.pdbx_seq_one_letter_code
_entity_poly.pdbx_strand_id
1 'polypeptide(L)'
;MGLSFSSADTIWVLLGAALVFFMQAGFTMVETGFTRAKNAGNIIMKNLMDFAIGTPIFWFFGFGLMFAGSGALIGGLDFFIQKDYSFLGLSVPLWAYAIFQTVFCATAATIVSGAMAERTKFISYCIYSAVISAFIYPVSGHWIWGGGWLAQLGFHDFAGSTAVHMVGGVAALVGAKILGPRIGKYDKDGKPRAIPGHSLTLGALGVFILWFCWFGFNGCSTISVSSDESMTAAGRIFFTTNLAAATATVAVMIITWIRYKKPDVSMTLNGSLAGLVAITAGCDAVTPAGAFFIGLIAAFVVVFGIEFVDKVLKIDDPVGAIGVHGFCGATGTLLTGLFAYYLTDDNGNPLGLFYGGGFQFFGTQLLGVISVIAWVAITMTIVFTIIKKTIGLRASREEEVRGLDVTEHNLVSSYADFLPMPPQVLTGETENATSVLLQGHESGAAAAAPAIQPAATNATLTKLSILCRQESFSQLKDAMNSIGVTGMTVTQVLGYGLQKGRDTYYRGVKLDDAKLLPKVKVEVVVSKVPVETVIETARKALYTGHVGDGKIFVYHVENTVRIRTGEQGFDALQGED
;
A
#
# COMPACT_ATOMS: atom_id res chain seq x y z
N MET A 1 -34.39 32.26 -17.41
CA MET A 1 -33.58 31.40 -18.31
C MET A 1 -33.15 30.21 -17.49
N GLY A 2 -33.59 28.99 -17.85
CA GLY A 2 -33.21 27.79 -17.10
C GLY A 2 -31.70 27.57 -17.17
N LEU A 3 -31.10 27.12 -16.08
CA LEU A 3 -29.69 26.70 -16.05
C LEU A 3 -29.46 25.66 -17.16
N SER A 4 -28.79 26.06 -18.24
CA SER A 4 -28.36 25.12 -19.27
C SER A 4 -27.05 24.50 -18.81
N PHE A 5 -27.07 23.21 -18.46
CA PHE A 5 -25.85 22.48 -18.16
C PHE A 5 -24.91 22.44 -19.37
N SER A 6 -23.61 22.49 -19.12
CA SER A 6 -22.58 22.32 -20.14
C SER A 6 -22.27 20.83 -20.31
N SER A 7 -22.42 20.30 -21.53
CA SER A 7 -22.04 18.91 -21.84
C SER A 7 -20.54 18.68 -21.62
N ALA A 8 -19.70 19.66 -21.95
CA ALA A 8 -18.25 19.56 -21.76
C ALA A 8 -17.89 19.49 -20.27
N ASP A 9 -18.46 20.38 -19.45
CA ASP A 9 -18.23 20.41 -18.01
C ASP A 9 -18.75 19.12 -17.35
N THR A 10 -19.92 18.64 -17.79
CA THR A 10 -20.52 17.41 -17.24
C THR A 10 -19.67 16.19 -17.55
N ILE A 11 -19.18 16.04 -18.79
CA ILE A 11 -18.26 14.94 -19.17
C ILE A 11 -16.96 15.04 -18.37
N TRP A 12 -16.43 16.25 -18.20
CA TRP A 12 -15.20 16.50 -17.45
C TRP A 12 -15.32 16.08 -15.99
N VAL A 13 -16.39 16.47 -15.31
CA VAL A 13 -16.66 16.09 -13.91
C VAL A 13 -16.89 14.58 -13.78
N LEU A 14 -17.63 13.95 -14.69
CA LEU A 14 -17.87 12.50 -14.66
C LEU A 14 -16.60 11.67 -14.94
N LEU A 15 -15.74 12.15 -15.85
CA LEU A 15 -14.41 11.56 -16.06
C LEU A 15 -13.58 11.66 -14.78
N GLY A 16 -13.58 12.81 -14.13
CA GLY A 16 -12.95 13.02 -12.83
C GLY A 16 -13.48 12.02 -11.79
N ALA A 17 -14.80 11.87 -11.68
CA ALA A 17 -15.41 10.94 -10.74
C ALA A 17 -14.97 9.49 -10.99
N ALA A 18 -14.91 9.05 -12.26
CA ALA A 18 -14.46 7.71 -12.62
C ALA A 18 -12.97 7.48 -12.30
N LEU A 19 -12.11 8.46 -12.60
CA LEU A 19 -10.68 8.40 -12.29
C LEU A 19 -10.43 8.38 -10.78
N VAL A 20 -11.10 9.25 -10.03
CA VAL A 20 -10.95 9.33 -8.56
C VAL A 20 -11.53 8.08 -7.89
N PHE A 21 -12.63 7.51 -8.38
CA PHE A 21 -13.07 6.18 -7.93
C PHE A 21 -11.98 5.12 -8.16
N PHE A 22 -11.32 5.14 -9.32
CA PHE A 22 -10.23 4.20 -9.62
C PHE A 22 -8.99 4.40 -8.73
N MET A 23 -8.86 5.52 -8.00
CA MET A 23 -7.86 5.64 -6.93
C MET A 23 -8.04 4.59 -5.83
N GLN A 24 -9.27 4.10 -5.58
CA GLN A 24 -9.50 3.02 -4.62
C GLN A 24 -8.74 1.74 -4.98
N ALA A 25 -8.63 1.42 -6.27
CA ALA A 25 -7.77 0.34 -6.74
C ALA A 25 -6.29 0.68 -6.50
N GLY A 26 -5.89 1.93 -6.72
CA GLY A 26 -4.56 2.43 -6.40
C GLY A 26 -4.18 2.25 -4.93
N PHE A 27 -5.01 2.74 -4.00
CA PHE A 27 -4.82 2.58 -2.55
C PHE A 27 -4.77 1.10 -2.16
N THR A 28 -5.72 0.30 -2.66
CA THR A 28 -5.75 -1.16 -2.43
C THR A 28 -4.39 -1.80 -2.76
N MET A 29 -3.82 -1.46 -3.92
CA MET A 29 -2.57 -2.05 -4.40
C MET A 29 -1.33 -1.53 -3.66
N VAL A 30 -1.27 -0.23 -3.34
CA VAL A 30 -0.20 0.36 -2.52
C VAL A 30 -0.18 -0.29 -1.14
N GLU A 31 -1.33 -0.35 -0.48
CA GLU A 31 -1.44 -0.86 0.87
C GLU A 31 -1.19 -2.36 0.94
N THR A 32 -1.74 -3.12 -0.01
CA THR A 32 -1.47 -4.55 -0.11
C THR A 32 0.03 -4.79 -0.31
N GLY A 33 0.65 -4.08 -1.26
CA GLY A 33 2.08 -4.24 -1.56
C GLY A 33 3.01 -3.90 -0.39
N PHE A 34 2.64 -2.89 0.42
CA PHE A 34 3.43 -2.43 1.57
C PHE A 34 3.10 -3.13 2.90
N THR A 35 2.16 -4.06 2.91
CA THR A 35 1.81 -4.87 4.08
C THR A 35 2.22 -6.33 3.88
N ARG A 36 2.10 -7.17 4.92
CA ARG A 36 2.39 -8.61 4.85
C ARG A 36 1.26 -9.37 4.15
N ALA A 37 1.62 -10.36 3.32
CA ALA A 37 0.70 -11.13 2.48
C ALA A 37 -0.50 -11.75 3.22
N LYS A 38 -0.33 -12.12 4.49
CA LYS A 38 -1.37 -12.70 5.37
C LYS A 38 -2.53 -11.74 5.74
N ASN A 39 -2.47 -10.50 5.27
CA ASN A 39 -3.47 -9.46 5.50
C ASN A 39 -3.93 -8.81 4.18
N ALA A 40 -3.58 -9.38 3.03
CA ALA A 40 -3.89 -8.79 1.73
C ALA A 40 -5.40 -8.70 1.51
N GLY A 41 -6.14 -9.76 1.83
CA GLY A 41 -7.60 -9.80 1.70
C GLY A 41 -8.27 -8.80 2.63
N ASN A 42 -7.76 -8.64 3.85
CA ASN A 42 -8.23 -7.66 4.80
C ASN A 42 -8.07 -6.23 4.29
N ILE A 43 -6.96 -5.92 3.61
CA ILE A 43 -6.70 -4.61 3.02
C ILE A 43 -7.62 -4.33 1.83
N ILE A 44 -7.81 -5.32 0.94
CA ILE A 44 -8.77 -5.25 -0.16
C ILE A 44 -10.17 -4.93 0.36
N MET A 45 -10.61 -5.66 1.39
CA MET A 45 -11.93 -5.46 2.00
C MET A 45 -12.07 -4.07 2.62
N LYS A 46 -11.05 -3.56 3.31
CA LYS A 46 -11.09 -2.20 3.90
C LYS A 46 -11.27 -1.13 2.84
N ASN A 47 -10.44 -1.15 1.80
CA ASN A 47 -10.50 -0.17 0.72
C ASN A 47 -11.83 -0.22 -0.04
N LEU A 48 -12.33 -1.42 -0.36
CA LEU A 48 -13.62 -1.57 -1.02
C LEU A 48 -14.77 -1.08 -0.13
N MET A 49 -14.74 -1.39 1.17
CA MET A 49 -15.76 -0.97 2.11
C MET A 49 -15.74 0.52 2.38
N ASP A 50 -14.59 1.20 2.30
CA ASP A 50 -14.55 2.66 2.44
C ASP A 50 -15.43 3.35 1.39
N PHE A 51 -15.38 2.88 0.13
CA PHE A 51 -16.28 3.38 -0.89
C PHE A 51 -17.72 2.85 -0.73
N ALA A 52 -17.90 1.56 -0.47
CA ALA A 52 -19.22 0.93 -0.45
C ALA A 52 -20.08 1.35 0.76
N ILE A 53 -19.46 1.64 1.90
CA ILE A 53 -20.13 2.19 3.10
C ILE A 53 -20.19 3.71 3.02
N GLY A 54 -19.11 4.36 2.58
CA GLY A 54 -19.04 5.81 2.48
C GLY A 54 -20.11 6.38 1.53
N THR A 55 -20.34 5.74 0.39
CA THR A 55 -21.32 6.18 -0.61
C THR A 55 -22.75 6.35 -0.05
N PRO A 56 -23.40 5.31 0.51
CA PRO A 56 -24.75 5.45 1.04
C PRO A 56 -24.81 6.41 2.25
N ILE A 57 -23.78 6.45 3.09
CA ILE A 57 -23.74 7.33 4.26
C ILE A 57 -23.58 8.81 3.85
N PHE A 58 -22.71 9.09 2.89
CA PHE A 58 -22.50 10.42 2.37
C PHE A 58 -23.74 10.90 1.61
N TRP A 59 -24.34 10.08 0.75
CA TRP A 59 -25.60 10.40 0.09
C TRP A 59 -26.75 10.64 1.09
N PHE A 60 -26.88 9.78 2.10
CA PHE A 60 -27.95 9.87 3.08
C PHE A 60 -27.82 11.10 3.98
N PHE A 61 -26.60 11.50 4.37
CA PHE A 61 -26.41 12.52 5.40
C PHE A 61 -25.23 13.46 5.14
N GLY A 62 -24.07 12.91 4.75
CA GLY A 62 -22.83 13.68 4.63
C GLY A 62 -22.88 14.79 3.59
N PHE A 63 -23.50 14.57 2.42
CA PHE A 63 -23.61 15.57 1.36
C PHE A 63 -24.42 16.78 1.82
N GLY A 64 -25.53 16.53 2.54
CA GLY A 64 -26.32 17.60 3.14
C GLY A 64 -25.51 18.41 4.14
N LEU A 65 -24.82 17.73 5.06
CA LEU A 65 -23.99 18.39 6.05
C LEU A 65 -22.87 19.24 5.42
N MET A 66 -22.35 18.80 4.27
CA MET A 66 -21.29 19.47 3.54
C MET A 66 -21.77 20.64 2.68
N PHE A 67 -22.91 20.50 1.99
CA PHE A 67 -23.31 21.44 0.93
C PHE A 67 -24.69 22.06 1.09
N ALA A 68 -25.57 21.60 2.01
CA ALA A 68 -26.97 22.03 2.06
C ALA A 68 -27.19 23.34 2.84
N GLY A 69 -26.75 24.47 2.29
CA GLY A 69 -27.05 25.80 2.83
C GLY A 69 -25.81 26.65 3.02
N SER A 70 -25.94 27.73 3.77
CA SER A 70 -24.92 28.78 3.94
C SER A 70 -24.51 29.00 5.40
N GLY A 71 -24.67 27.99 6.26
CA GLY A 71 -24.21 28.08 7.65
C GLY A 71 -22.69 28.29 7.73
N ALA A 72 -22.19 28.86 8.84
CA ALA A 72 -20.75 29.06 8.97
C ALA A 72 -19.99 27.75 9.25
N LEU A 73 -20.59 26.84 10.03
CA LEU A 73 -19.93 25.61 10.52
C LEU A 73 -20.38 24.34 9.81
N ILE A 74 -21.61 24.29 9.33
CA ILE A 74 -22.20 23.17 8.59
C ILE A 74 -23.16 23.74 7.54
N GLY A 75 -23.36 23.02 6.43
CA GLY A 75 -24.30 23.43 5.39
C GLY A 75 -25.72 23.38 5.93
N GLY A 76 -26.18 22.18 6.25
CA GLY A 76 -27.48 21.97 6.88
C GLY A 76 -27.84 20.49 6.94
N LEU A 77 -29.02 20.19 7.51
CA LEU A 77 -29.55 18.83 7.50
C LEU A 77 -30.34 18.62 6.21
N ASP A 78 -29.90 17.71 5.36
CA ASP A 78 -30.63 17.24 4.18
C ASP A 78 -30.39 15.75 4.03
N PHE A 79 -31.47 14.98 4.07
CA PHE A 79 -31.40 13.53 3.90
C PHE A 79 -31.69 13.16 2.46
N PHE A 80 -30.84 12.30 1.87
CA PHE A 80 -30.98 11.81 0.49
C PHE A 80 -30.83 12.87 -0.62
N ILE A 81 -30.28 14.05 -0.32
CA ILE A 81 -30.09 15.15 -1.28
C ILE A 81 -31.43 15.61 -1.88
N GLN A 82 -32.38 16.00 -1.03
CA GLN A 82 -33.75 16.37 -1.45
C GLN A 82 -33.98 17.88 -1.57
N LYS A 83 -33.08 18.70 -1.00
CA LYS A 83 -33.21 20.17 -1.06
C LYS A 83 -32.79 20.74 -2.41
N ASP A 84 -33.07 22.03 -2.59
CA ASP A 84 -32.55 22.80 -3.72
C ASP A 84 -31.09 23.20 -3.46
N TYR A 85 -30.21 22.89 -4.43
CA TYR A 85 -28.78 23.23 -4.42
C TYR A 85 -28.41 24.23 -5.52
N SER A 86 -29.40 24.91 -6.12
CA SER A 86 -29.18 25.91 -7.18
C SER A 86 -28.22 27.03 -6.77
N PHE A 87 -28.13 27.36 -5.47
CA PHE A 87 -27.21 28.35 -4.93
C PHE A 87 -25.72 27.98 -5.09
N LEU A 88 -25.39 26.72 -5.36
CA LEU A 88 -24.01 26.32 -5.68
C LEU A 88 -23.56 26.84 -7.07
N GLY A 89 -24.48 27.32 -7.91
CA GLY A 89 -24.13 27.93 -9.21
C GLY A 89 -23.47 26.96 -10.20
N LEU A 90 -23.72 25.66 -10.06
CA LEU A 90 -23.05 24.62 -10.86
C LEU A 90 -23.45 24.69 -12.34
N SER A 91 -22.46 24.58 -13.22
CA SER A 91 -22.67 24.38 -14.67
C SER A 91 -22.95 22.91 -15.05
N VAL A 92 -22.97 22.02 -14.05
CA VAL A 92 -23.18 20.57 -14.19
C VAL A 92 -24.41 20.11 -13.40
N PRO A 93 -25.06 18.99 -13.78
CA PRO A 93 -26.13 18.39 -12.99
C PRO A 93 -25.67 18.07 -11.56
N LEU A 94 -26.55 18.28 -10.58
CA LEU A 94 -26.27 18.01 -9.16
C LEU A 94 -25.75 16.59 -8.93
N TRP A 95 -26.31 15.59 -9.62
CA TRP A 95 -25.87 14.19 -9.48
C TRP A 95 -24.44 13.95 -9.99
N ALA A 96 -23.98 14.69 -11.00
CA ALA A 96 -22.59 14.63 -11.47
C ALA A 96 -21.64 15.22 -10.42
N TYR A 97 -22.03 16.34 -9.80
CA TYR A 97 -21.28 16.93 -8.70
C TYR A 97 -21.30 16.05 -7.45
N ALA A 98 -22.44 15.45 -7.11
CA ALA A 98 -22.60 14.59 -5.94
C ALA A 98 -21.73 13.33 -6.03
N ILE A 99 -21.67 12.65 -7.18
CA ILE A 99 -20.78 11.49 -7.34
C ILE A 99 -19.31 11.91 -7.31
N PHE A 100 -18.97 13.07 -7.88
CA PHE A 100 -17.62 13.62 -7.81
C PHE A 100 -17.20 13.90 -6.35
N GLN A 101 -18.07 14.51 -5.53
CA GLN A 101 -17.77 14.74 -4.11
C GLN A 101 -17.77 13.44 -3.27
N THR A 102 -18.56 12.44 -3.65
CA THR A 102 -18.60 11.13 -3.00
C THR A 102 -17.24 10.43 -3.08
N VAL A 103 -16.58 10.46 -4.24
CA VAL A 103 -15.28 9.80 -4.42
C VAL A 103 -14.14 10.51 -3.66
N PHE A 104 -14.25 11.82 -3.39
CA PHE A 104 -13.33 12.56 -2.52
C PHE A 104 -13.54 12.16 -1.04
N CYS A 105 -14.79 12.06 -0.60
CA CYS A 105 -15.13 11.55 0.73
C CYS A 105 -14.54 10.14 0.98
N ALA A 106 -14.73 9.23 0.02
CA ALA A 106 -14.18 7.88 0.10
C ALA A 106 -12.64 7.89 0.10
N THR A 107 -12.01 8.82 -0.61
CA THR A 107 -10.55 8.99 -0.61
C THR A 107 -10.04 9.49 0.74
N ALA A 108 -10.76 10.39 1.42
CA ALA A 108 -10.39 10.82 2.78
C ALA A 108 -10.48 9.66 3.78
N ALA A 109 -11.51 8.81 3.66
CA ALA A 109 -11.71 7.64 4.52
C ALA A 109 -10.59 6.60 4.35
N THR A 110 -10.24 6.27 3.10
CA THR A 110 -9.29 5.19 2.74
C THR A 110 -7.85 5.46 3.15
N ILE A 111 -7.44 6.73 3.31
CA ILE A 111 -6.07 7.05 3.78
C ILE A 111 -5.73 6.38 5.13
N VAL A 112 -6.74 6.12 5.95
CA VAL A 112 -6.57 5.55 7.28
C VAL A 112 -6.29 4.04 7.25
N SER A 113 -6.77 3.29 6.25
CA SER A 113 -6.54 1.83 6.18
C SER A 113 -5.06 1.50 6.18
N GLY A 114 -4.27 2.21 5.38
CA GLY A 114 -2.84 1.98 5.27
C GLY A 114 -2.09 2.16 6.58
N ALA A 115 -2.35 3.24 7.31
CA ALA A 115 -1.72 3.49 8.62
C ALA A 115 -2.19 2.51 9.70
N MET A 116 -3.42 2.00 9.58
CA MET A 116 -4.08 1.10 10.53
C MET A 116 -4.07 -0.38 10.09
N ALA A 117 -3.34 -0.72 9.03
CA ALA A 117 -3.25 -2.06 8.46
C ALA A 117 -2.70 -3.14 9.42
N GLU A 118 -3.06 -4.40 9.15
CA GLU A 118 -2.59 -5.64 9.79
C GLU A 118 -2.98 -5.90 11.25
N ARG A 119 -3.50 -4.92 12.00
CA ARG A 119 -3.88 -5.13 13.41
C ARG A 119 -5.19 -4.48 13.84
N THR A 120 -5.90 -3.82 12.93
CA THR A 120 -7.23 -3.23 13.19
C THR A 120 -8.31 -4.23 12.87
N LYS A 121 -9.24 -4.43 13.81
CA LYS A 121 -10.44 -5.24 13.59
C LYS A 121 -11.26 -4.69 12.43
N PHE A 122 -11.68 -5.55 11.52
CA PHE A 122 -12.38 -5.15 10.31
C PHE A 122 -13.69 -4.41 10.60
N ILE A 123 -14.54 -4.94 11.48
CA ILE A 123 -15.82 -4.29 11.84
C ILE A 123 -15.62 -2.89 12.44
N SER A 124 -14.59 -2.72 13.26
CA SER A 124 -14.23 -1.45 13.88
C SER A 124 -13.78 -0.43 12.84
N TYR A 125 -13.11 -0.90 11.79
CA TYR A 125 -12.73 -0.08 10.65
C TYR A 125 -13.95 0.35 9.82
N CYS A 126 -14.89 -0.55 9.53
CA CYS A 126 -16.14 -0.23 8.83
C CYS A 126 -16.95 0.85 9.56
N ILE A 127 -17.03 0.78 10.89
CA ILE A 127 -17.72 1.78 11.71
C ILE A 127 -17.01 3.13 11.65
N TYR A 128 -15.68 3.14 11.76
CA TYR A 128 -14.89 4.36 11.56
C TYR A 128 -15.18 5.00 10.20
N SER A 129 -15.19 4.19 9.13
CA SER A 129 -15.44 4.63 7.76
C SER A 129 -16.83 5.27 7.57
N ALA A 130 -17.86 4.69 8.19
CA ALA A 130 -19.18 5.29 8.24
C ALA A 130 -19.17 6.65 8.97
N VAL A 131 -18.50 6.75 10.12
CA VAL A 131 -18.50 7.98 10.93
C VAL A 131 -17.73 9.12 10.25
N ILE A 132 -16.58 8.85 9.64
CA ILE A 132 -15.84 9.88 8.92
C ILE A 132 -16.65 10.41 7.73
N SER A 133 -17.32 9.51 6.99
CA SER A 133 -18.13 9.85 5.83
C SER A 133 -19.44 10.58 6.19
N ALA A 134 -20.00 10.30 7.37
CA ALA A 134 -21.21 10.94 7.85
C ALA A 134 -20.97 12.36 8.36
N PHE A 135 -19.89 12.56 9.12
CA PHE A 135 -19.78 13.74 9.99
C PHE A 135 -18.43 14.43 9.92
N ILE A 136 -17.32 13.71 10.10
CA ILE A 136 -16.02 14.37 10.31
C ILE A 136 -15.52 15.03 9.01
N TYR A 137 -15.50 14.30 7.90
CA TYR A 137 -15.10 14.83 6.60
C TYR A 137 -16.09 15.91 6.11
N PRO A 138 -17.42 15.68 6.11
CA PRO A 138 -18.38 16.68 5.65
C PRO A 138 -18.31 18.03 6.38
N VAL A 139 -18.05 18.05 7.69
CA VAL A 139 -17.95 19.30 8.46
C VAL A 139 -16.74 20.12 8.02
N SER A 140 -15.54 19.53 7.96
CA SER A 140 -14.36 20.23 7.45
C SER A 140 -14.49 20.56 5.97
N GLY A 141 -15.13 19.68 5.19
CA GLY A 141 -15.44 19.92 3.78
C GLY A 141 -16.38 21.11 3.60
N HIS A 142 -17.35 21.31 4.51
CA HIS A 142 -18.21 22.48 4.48
C HIS A 142 -17.42 23.78 4.72
N TRP A 143 -16.49 23.76 5.68
CA TRP A 143 -15.65 24.92 5.98
C TRP A 143 -14.89 25.38 4.74
N ILE A 144 -14.40 24.43 3.92
CA ILE A 144 -13.48 24.67 2.81
C ILE A 144 -14.22 24.85 1.47
N TRP A 145 -15.19 23.99 1.16
CA TRP A 145 -15.86 23.92 -0.16
C TRP A 145 -17.36 24.13 -0.12
N GLY A 146 -17.99 23.97 1.05
CA GLY A 146 -19.44 24.12 1.21
C GLY A 146 -19.92 25.55 1.42
N GLY A 147 -19.02 26.53 1.40
CA GLY A 147 -19.32 27.95 1.67
C GLY A 147 -19.23 28.34 3.15
N GLY A 148 -18.69 27.47 4.01
CA GLY A 148 -18.49 27.74 5.43
C GLY A 148 -17.38 28.76 5.72
N TRP A 149 -17.07 28.94 7.00
CA TRP A 149 -16.28 30.07 7.49
C TRP A 149 -14.85 30.18 6.90
N LEU A 150 -14.16 29.07 6.62
CA LEU A 150 -12.83 29.13 5.99
C LEU A 150 -12.91 29.61 4.55
N ALA A 151 -13.89 29.12 3.77
CA ALA A 151 -14.16 29.57 2.42
C ALA A 151 -14.46 31.07 2.40
N GLN A 152 -15.27 31.57 3.35
CA GLN A 152 -15.59 33.00 3.47
C GLN A 152 -14.37 33.87 3.85
N LEU A 153 -13.36 33.30 4.51
CA LEU A 153 -12.09 33.98 4.81
C LEU A 153 -11.10 33.95 3.63
N GLY A 154 -11.45 33.30 2.52
CA GLY A 154 -10.59 33.14 1.35
C GLY A 154 -9.56 32.01 1.49
N PHE A 155 -9.83 31.00 2.32
CA PHE A 155 -8.98 29.80 2.38
C PHE A 155 -9.05 29.06 1.05
N HIS A 156 -7.88 28.79 0.45
CA HIS A 156 -7.78 28.15 -0.84
C HIS A 156 -7.21 26.74 -0.70
N ASP A 157 -8.01 25.75 -1.06
CA ASP A 157 -7.58 24.36 -1.19
C ASP A 157 -8.29 23.77 -2.40
N PHE A 158 -7.66 23.89 -3.56
CA PHE A 158 -8.33 23.66 -4.84
C PHE A 158 -8.92 22.25 -4.99
N ALA A 159 -8.11 21.22 -4.71
CA ALA A 159 -8.54 19.82 -4.83
C ALA A 159 -8.42 19.03 -3.51
N GLY A 160 -7.89 19.59 -2.42
CA GLY A 160 -7.94 18.93 -1.11
C GLY A 160 -6.62 18.42 -0.53
N SER A 161 -5.52 19.19 -0.56
CA SER A 161 -4.35 18.86 0.30
C SER A 161 -4.76 18.88 1.77
N THR A 162 -5.64 19.79 2.17
CA THR A 162 -6.19 19.87 3.52
C THR A 162 -7.50 19.09 3.62
N ALA A 163 -8.48 19.37 2.76
CA ALA A 163 -9.83 18.82 2.83
C ALA A 163 -9.89 17.29 2.74
N VAL A 164 -8.99 16.66 1.98
CA VAL A 164 -8.94 15.20 1.79
C VAL A 164 -7.72 14.62 2.46
N HIS A 165 -6.52 15.03 2.02
CA HIS A 165 -5.30 14.36 2.42
C HIS A 165 -4.93 14.62 3.88
N MET A 166 -4.93 15.87 4.33
CA MET A 166 -4.61 16.16 5.73
C MET A 166 -5.70 15.63 6.67
N VAL A 167 -6.98 15.70 6.30
CA VAL A 167 -8.07 15.08 7.07
C VAL A 167 -7.81 13.58 7.25
N GLY A 168 -7.59 12.83 6.17
CA GLY A 168 -7.26 11.42 6.24
C GLY A 168 -5.95 11.14 7.00
N GLY A 169 -4.92 11.96 6.79
CA GLY A 169 -3.60 11.80 7.40
C GLY A 169 -3.57 12.07 8.91
N VAL A 170 -4.32 13.06 9.39
CA VAL A 170 -4.48 13.33 10.83
C VAL A 170 -5.32 12.24 11.48
N ALA A 171 -6.39 11.79 10.82
CA ALA A 171 -7.18 10.65 11.28
C ALA A 171 -6.32 9.37 11.37
N ALA A 172 -5.47 9.12 10.38
CA ALA A 172 -4.51 8.03 10.35
C ALA A 172 -3.52 8.11 11.53
N LEU A 173 -2.99 9.30 11.83
CA LEU A 173 -2.07 9.53 12.95
C LEU A 173 -2.73 9.23 14.30
N VAL A 174 -3.94 9.75 14.52
CA VAL A 174 -4.68 9.52 15.77
C VAL A 174 -5.05 8.04 15.90
N GLY A 175 -5.60 7.45 14.83
CA GLY A 175 -5.99 6.05 14.78
C GLY A 175 -4.81 5.11 15.06
N ALA A 176 -3.69 5.29 14.35
CA ALA A 176 -2.49 4.49 14.56
C ALA A 176 -1.90 4.66 15.97
N LYS A 177 -1.95 5.86 16.55
CA LYS A 177 -1.50 6.12 17.93
C LYS A 177 -2.34 5.38 18.97
N ILE A 178 -3.68 5.44 18.86
CA ILE A 178 -4.61 4.81 19.81
C ILE A 178 -4.60 3.28 19.69
N LEU A 179 -4.45 2.78 18.46
CA LEU A 179 -4.37 1.36 18.12
C LEU A 179 -3.06 0.71 18.58
N GLY A 180 -1.97 1.47 18.54
CA GLY A 180 -0.63 1.01 18.89
C GLY A 180 0.07 0.26 17.75
N PRO A 181 1.38 -0.03 17.94
CA PRO A 181 2.22 -0.60 16.89
C PRO A 181 1.98 -2.08 16.64
N ARG A 182 2.33 -2.60 15.46
CA ARG A 182 2.32 -4.04 15.17
C ARG A 182 3.27 -4.78 16.09
N ILE A 183 2.94 -6.02 16.43
CA ILE A 183 3.77 -6.89 17.26
C ILE A 183 5.15 -7.04 16.62
N GLY A 184 6.20 -6.73 17.39
CA GLY A 184 7.59 -6.82 16.94
C GLY A 184 8.11 -5.60 16.17
N LYS A 185 7.29 -4.56 15.95
CA LYS A 185 7.72 -3.32 15.28
C LYS A 185 8.81 -2.56 16.05
N TYR A 186 8.73 -2.53 17.38
CA TYR A 186 9.75 -1.92 18.24
C TYR A 186 10.36 -2.99 19.14
N ASP A 187 11.67 -2.94 19.34
CA ASP A 187 12.35 -3.79 20.32
C ASP A 187 12.17 -3.28 21.75
N LYS A 188 12.77 -4.00 22.72
CA LYS A 188 12.73 -3.66 24.15
C LYS A 188 13.30 -2.28 24.47
N ASP A 189 14.18 -1.76 23.63
CA ASP A 189 14.83 -0.45 23.78
C ASP A 189 14.07 0.63 22.98
N GLY A 190 12.92 0.26 22.40
CA GLY A 190 12.06 1.13 21.60
C GLY A 190 12.61 1.40 20.19
N LYS A 191 13.66 0.71 19.75
CA LYS A 191 14.24 0.91 18.41
C LYS A 191 13.34 0.25 17.36
N PRO A 192 13.05 0.93 16.23
CA PRO A 192 12.23 0.35 15.17
C PRO A 192 12.93 -0.82 14.48
N ARG A 193 12.14 -1.85 14.18
CA ARG A 193 12.46 -2.97 13.30
C ARG A 193 11.66 -2.82 12.01
N ALA A 194 12.27 -3.15 10.89
CA ALA A 194 11.59 -3.10 9.60
C ALA A 194 10.64 -4.29 9.47
N ILE A 195 9.38 -4.02 9.14
CA ILE A 195 8.40 -5.01 8.69
C ILE A 195 8.13 -4.68 7.22
N PRO A 196 8.85 -5.33 6.28
CA PRO A 196 8.72 -4.98 4.86
C PRO A 196 7.38 -5.45 4.29
N GLY A 197 6.88 -4.68 3.34
CA GLY A 197 5.80 -5.12 2.46
C GLY A 197 6.18 -6.34 1.67
N HIS A 198 5.20 -7.20 1.40
CA HIS A 198 5.44 -8.48 0.74
C HIS A 198 5.59 -8.36 -0.79
N SER A 199 5.11 -7.28 -1.41
CA SER A 199 5.15 -7.10 -2.86
C SER A 199 5.32 -5.64 -3.28
N LEU A 200 6.57 -5.26 -3.58
CA LEU A 200 6.87 -3.92 -4.11
C LEU A 200 6.31 -3.70 -5.52
N THR A 201 6.04 -4.77 -6.29
CA THR A 201 5.43 -4.65 -7.62
C THR A 201 3.96 -4.24 -7.52
N LEU A 202 3.20 -4.81 -6.57
CA LEU A 202 1.84 -4.35 -6.26
C LEU A 202 1.88 -2.91 -5.73
N GLY A 203 2.84 -2.61 -4.84
CA GLY A 203 3.06 -1.26 -4.33
C GLY A 203 3.32 -0.24 -5.45
N ALA A 204 4.19 -0.59 -6.41
CA ALA A 204 4.50 0.26 -7.55
C ALA A 204 3.30 0.43 -8.49
N LEU A 205 2.57 -0.65 -8.80
CA LEU A 205 1.35 -0.59 -9.61
C LEU A 205 0.31 0.34 -8.97
N GLY A 206 0.12 0.26 -7.66
CA GLY A 206 -0.75 1.16 -6.93
C GLY A 206 -0.35 2.64 -7.08
N VAL A 207 0.94 2.97 -6.96
CA VAL A 207 1.42 4.35 -7.17
C VAL A 207 1.21 4.83 -8.60
N PHE A 208 1.42 3.99 -9.62
CA PHE A 208 1.14 4.36 -11.01
C PHE A 208 -0.34 4.63 -11.24
N ILE A 209 -1.23 3.80 -10.68
CA ILE A 209 -2.68 4.02 -10.74
C ILE A 209 -3.03 5.35 -10.05
N LEU A 210 -2.52 5.58 -8.83
CA LEU A 210 -2.79 6.82 -8.09
C LEU A 210 -2.31 8.06 -8.85
N TRP A 211 -1.11 8.02 -9.44
CA TRP A 211 -0.61 9.14 -10.26
C TRP A 211 -1.51 9.39 -11.46
N PHE A 212 -1.86 8.34 -12.22
CA PHE A 212 -2.77 8.45 -13.37
C PHE A 212 -4.11 9.06 -12.96
N CYS A 213 -4.72 8.57 -11.88
CA CYS A 213 -6.00 9.06 -11.40
C CYS A 213 -5.93 10.48 -10.83
N TRP A 214 -4.76 10.93 -10.35
CA TRP A 214 -4.58 12.27 -9.81
C TRP A 214 -4.79 13.37 -10.86
N PHE A 215 -4.66 13.05 -12.14
CA PHE A 215 -5.05 13.96 -13.22
C PHE A 215 -6.56 14.24 -13.21
N GLY A 216 -7.39 13.23 -12.90
CA GLY A 216 -8.81 13.43 -12.64
C GLY A 216 -9.07 14.15 -11.32
N PHE A 217 -8.32 13.80 -10.27
CA PHE A 217 -8.46 14.42 -8.95
C PHE A 217 -8.21 15.93 -8.99
N ASN A 218 -7.06 16.35 -9.50
CA ASN A 218 -6.73 17.77 -9.59
C ASN A 218 -7.39 18.41 -10.81
N GLY A 219 -7.21 17.85 -12.00
CA GLY A 219 -7.67 18.47 -13.23
C GLY A 219 -9.18 18.65 -13.32
N CYS A 220 -9.96 17.65 -12.88
CA CYS A 220 -11.42 17.75 -12.92
C CYS A 220 -12.01 18.58 -11.76
N SER A 221 -11.19 18.98 -10.78
CA SER A 221 -11.60 19.95 -9.76
C SER A 221 -11.74 21.37 -10.31
N THR A 222 -11.36 21.64 -11.57
CA THR A 222 -11.80 22.87 -12.25
C THR A 222 -13.31 22.94 -12.42
N ILE A 223 -14.01 21.80 -12.34
CA ILE A 223 -15.46 21.57 -12.57
C ILE A 223 -16.01 22.06 -13.91
N SER A 224 -15.20 22.76 -14.70
CA SER A 224 -15.53 23.37 -15.97
C SER A 224 -14.34 23.31 -16.93
N VAL A 225 -14.64 23.14 -18.21
CA VAL A 225 -13.71 23.20 -19.36
C VAL A 225 -14.42 23.80 -20.59
N SER A 226 -15.41 24.66 -20.36
CA SER A 226 -16.24 25.25 -21.42
C SER A 226 -15.78 26.63 -21.88
N SER A 227 -14.77 27.22 -21.22
CA SER A 227 -14.16 28.50 -21.59
C SER A 227 -12.65 28.36 -21.84
N ASP A 228 -12.07 29.23 -22.65
CA ASP A 228 -10.62 29.26 -22.91
C ASP A 228 -9.79 29.36 -21.63
N GLU A 229 -10.29 30.12 -20.64
CA GLU A 229 -9.67 30.24 -19.32
C GLU A 229 -9.67 28.91 -18.57
N SER A 230 -10.83 28.24 -18.46
CA SER A 230 -10.96 26.95 -17.76
C SER A 230 -10.17 25.83 -18.45
N MET A 231 -10.12 25.81 -19.78
CA MET A 231 -9.30 24.87 -20.55
C MET A 231 -7.80 25.11 -20.33
N THR A 232 -7.37 26.37 -20.32
CA THR A 232 -5.97 26.74 -20.04
C THR A 232 -5.58 26.37 -18.60
N ALA A 233 -6.47 26.63 -17.64
CA ALA A 233 -6.28 26.23 -16.25
C ALA A 233 -6.17 24.71 -16.10
N ALA A 234 -7.08 23.94 -16.71
CA ALA A 234 -7.04 22.47 -16.68
C ALA A 234 -5.72 21.92 -17.24
N GLY A 235 -5.26 22.41 -18.40
CA GLY A 235 -3.97 22.01 -18.98
C GLY A 235 -2.78 22.34 -18.07
N ARG A 236 -2.79 23.53 -17.46
CA ARG A 236 -1.77 23.93 -16.47
C ARG A 236 -1.79 23.03 -15.23
N ILE A 237 -2.97 22.71 -14.70
CA ILE A 237 -3.14 21.87 -13.51
C ILE A 237 -2.58 20.47 -13.75
N PHE A 238 -2.82 19.88 -14.93
CA PHE A 238 -2.19 18.60 -15.30
C PHE A 238 -0.67 18.70 -15.27
N PHE A 239 -0.12 19.78 -15.81
CA PHE A 239 1.32 20.00 -15.86
C PHE A 239 1.94 20.21 -14.48
N THR A 240 1.35 21.08 -13.64
CA THR A 240 1.83 21.32 -12.27
C THR A 240 1.72 20.06 -11.41
N THR A 241 0.64 19.29 -11.56
CA THR A 241 0.43 17.99 -10.89
C THR A 241 1.55 17.01 -11.23
N ASN A 242 1.81 16.81 -12.54
CA ASN A 242 2.87 15.91 -12.98
C ASN A 242 4.27 16.37 -12.56
N LEU A 243 4.55 17.68 -12.67
CA LEU A 243 5.86 18.23 -12.38
C LEU A 243 6.20 18.13 -10.90
N ALA A 244 5.25 18.41 -10.00
CA ALA A 244 5.45 18.26 -8.57
C ALA A 244 5.69 16.79 -8.17
N ALA A 245 4.90 15.86 -8.74
CA ALA A 245 5.07 14.42 -8.53
C ALA A 245 6.46 13.95 -8.97
N ALA A 246 6.83 14.21 -10.23
CA ALA A 246 8.11 13.78 -10.79
C ALA A 246 9.31 14.38 -10.04
N THR A 247 9.23 15.66 -9.68
CA THR A 247 10.28 16.34 -8.93
C THR A 247 10.44 15.72 -7.54
N ALA A 248 9.34 15.45 -6.84
CA ALA A 248 9.37 14.79 -5.53
C ALA A 248 9.94 13.37 -5.63
N THR A 249 9.52 12.58 -6.62
CA THR A 249 10.04 11.21 -6.85
C THR A 249 11.56 11.21 -7.02
N VAL A 250 12.07 12.06 -7.93
CA VAL A 250 13.51 12.15 -8.22
C VAL A 250 14.27 12.64 -6.99
N ALA A 251 13.76 13.66 -6.31
CA ALA A 251 14.40 14.18 -5.11
C ALA A 251 14.45 13.16 -3.97
N VAL A 252 13.36 12.41 -3.71
CA VAL A 252 13.38 11.33 -2.70
C VAL A 252 14.37 10.23 -3.08
N MET A 253 14.42 9.81 -4.34
CA MET A 253 15.40 8.83 -4.81
C MET A 253 16.83 9.33 -4.52
N ILE A 254 17.14 10.59 -4.83
CA ILE A 254 18.46 11.20 -4.57
C ILE A 254 18.74 11.28 -3.06
N ILE A 255 17.79 11.77 -2.25
CA ILE A 255 17.93 11.88 -0.80
C ILE A 255 18.24 10.51 -0.18
N THR A 256 17.48 9.48 -0.57
CA THR A 256 17.69 8.12 -0.06
C THR A 256 19.00 7.52 -0.54
N TRP A 257 19.42 7.79 -1.78
CA TRP A 257 20.72 7.39 -2.29
C TRP A 257 21.87 8.00 -1.49
N ILE A 258 21.81 9.30 -1.18
CA ILE A 258 22.86 9.99 -0.41
C ILE A 258 22.92 9.46 1.02
N ARG A 259 21.74 9.34 1.68
CA ARG A 259 21.64 8.97 3.10
C ARG A 259 21.87 7.48 3.34
N TYR A 260 21.25 6.62 2.55
CA TYR A 260 21.27 5.17 2.72
C TYR A 260 22.25 4.45 1.79
N LYS A 261 23.02 5.21 1.00
CA LYS A 261 24.02 4.73 0.01
C LYS A 261 23.44 3.96 -1.16
N LYS A 262 22.11 3.80 -1.22
CA LYS A 262 21.35 3.15 -2.30
C LYS A 262 19.96 3.79 -2.41
N PRO A 263 19.35 3.83 -3.61
CA PRO A 263 17.98 4.31 -3.75
C PRO A 263 17.02 3.35 -3.05
N ASP A 264 16.12 3.88 -2.22
CA ASP A 264 15.08 3.10 -1.55
C ASP A 264 13.80 3.13 -2.39
N VAL A 265 13.38 1.97 -2.88
CA VAL A 265 12.22 1.82 -3.78
C VAL A 265 10.94 2.27 -3.10
N SER A 266 10.69 1.85 -1.85
CA SER A 266 9.43 2.15 -1.16
C SER A 266 9.32 3.62 -0.80
N MET A 267 10.43 4.23 -0.36
CA MET A 267 10.49 5.68 -0.13
C MET A 267 10.31 6.47 -1.42
N THR A 268 10.95 6.04 -2.51
CA THR A 268 10.82 6.71 -3.83
C THR A 268 9.38 6.69 -4.32
N LEU A 269 8.68 5.56 -4.15
CA LEU A 269 7.24 5.42 -4.44
C LEU A 269 6.39 6.38 -3.58
N ASN A 270 6.68 6.49 -2.27
CA ASN A 270 6.05 7.49 -1.41
C ASN A 270 6.42 8.94 -1.80
N GLY A 271 7.59 9.16 -2.40
CA GLY A 271 7.99 10.45 -2.96
C GLY A 271 7.06 10.92 -4.07
N SER A 272 6.66 10.03 -4.98
CA SER A 272 5.65 10.35 -6.01
C SER A 272 4.34 10.82 -5.39
N LEU A 273 3.82 10.05 -4.41
CA LEU A 273 2.57 10.39 -3.72
C LEU A 273 2.70 11.68 -2.91
N ALA A 274 3.85 11.95 -2.29
CA ALA A 274 4.08 13.18 -1.54
C ALA A 274 4.01 14.43 -2.42
N GLY A 275 4.61 14.39 -3.61
CA GLY A 275 4.53 15.51 -4.57
C GLY A 275 3.10 15.73 -5.05
N LEU A 276 2.38 14.64 -5.34
CA LEU A 276 0.97 14.68 -5.73
C LEU A 276 0.09 15.28 -4.62
N VAL A 277 0.23 14.83 -3.37
CA VAL A 277 -0.50 15.40 -2.22
C VAL A 277 -0.19 16.87 -2.00
N ALA A 278 1.08 17.26 -2.05
CA ALA A 278 1.49 18.62 -1.73
C ALA A 278 1.01 19.65 -2.76
N ILE A 279 0.90 19.27 -4.04
CA ILE A 279 0.45 20.19 -5.08
C ILE A 279 -1.08 20.33 -5.14
N THR A 280 -1.85 19.39 -4.58
CA THR A 280 -3.32 19.33 -4.66
C THR A 280 -4.01 20.65 -4.26
N ALA A 281 -3.56 21.36 -3.23
CA ALA A 281 -4.18 22.61 -2.78
C ALA A 281 -3.93 23.81 -3.71
N GLY A 282 -2.83 23.81 -4.45
CA GLY A 282 -2.37 24.96 -5.22
C GLY A 282 -2.09 24.66 -6.68
N CYS A 283 -2.50 23.50 -7.20
CA CYS A 283 -2.18 23.08 -8.56
C CYS A 283 -2.77 24.02 -9.63
N ASP A 284 -3.84 24.75 -9.29
CA ASP A 284 -4.44 25.84 -10.07
C ASP A 284 -3.73 27.19 -9.83
N ALA A 285 -3.25 27.42 -8.61
CA ALA A 285 -2.75 28.70 -8.13
C ALA A 285 -1.27 28.97 -8.45
N VAL A 286 -0.44 27.94 -8.59
CA VAL A 286 1.02 28.11 -8.71
C VAL A 286 1.53 27.99 -10.15
N THR A 287 2.67 28.62 -10.42
CA THR A 287 3.41 28.42 -11.68
C THR A 287 4.06 27.02 -11.74
N PRO A 288 4.45 26.53 -12.92
CA PRO A 288 5.25 25.31 -13.02
C PRO A 288 6.53 25.36 -12.18
N ALA A 289 7.20 26.51 -12.12
CA ALA A 289 8.35 26.69 -11.24
C ALA A 289 7.97 26.52 -9.76
N GLY A 290 6.84 27.09 -9.33
CA GLY A 290 6.28 26.86 -8.00
C GLY A 290 6.00 25.38 -7.72
N ALA A 291 5.39 24.67 -8.68
CA ALA A 291 5.12 23.23 -8.59
C ALA A 291 6.41 22.40 -8.42
N PHE A 292 7.48 22.73 -9.15
CA PHE A 292 8.80 22.12 -8.99
C PHE A 292 9.32 22.29 -7.55
N PHE A 293 9.29 23.50 -7.00
CA PHE A 293 9.76 23.73 -5.62
C PHE A 293 8.87 23.07 -4.57
N ILE A 294 7.55 23.03 -4.78
CA ILE A 294 6.62 22.29 -3.92
C ILE A 294 6.98 20.80 -3.91
N GLY A 295 7.25 20.20 -5.08
CA GLY A 295 7.70 18.82 -5.19
C GLY A 295 9.03 18.57 -4.46
N LEU A 296 10.01 19.47 -4.60
CA LEU A 296 11.27 19.38 -3.87
C LEU A 296 11.04 19.41 -2.36
N ILE A 297 10.26 20.36 -1.84
CA ILE A 297 10.00 20.49 -0.41
C ILE A 297 9.24 19.26 0.11
N ALA A 298 8.24 18.78 -0.63
CA ALA A 298 7.49 17.57 -0.30
C ALA A 298 8.40 16.33 -0.17
N ALA A 299 9.45 16.22 -0.99
CA ALA A 299 10.44 15.15 -0.88
C ALA A 299 11.18 15.14 0.47
N PHE A 300 11.56 16.31 0.98
CA PHE A 300 12.14 16.41 2.32
C PHE A 300 11.08 16.06 3.37
N VAL A 301 9.90 16.67 3.29
CA VAL A 301 8.82 16.45 4.27
C VAL A 301 8.45 14.98 4.40
N VAL A 302 8.31 14.24 3.29
CA VAL A 302 7.92 12.82 3.38
C VAL A 302 9.04 11.95 3.95
N VAL A 303 10.30 12.18 3.57
CA VAL A 303 11.44 11.38 4.06
C VAL A 303 11.63 11.57 5.56
N PHE A 304 11.75 12.82 5.99
CA PHE A 304 11.97 13.13 7.40
C PHE A 304 10.70 12.94 8.23
N GLY A 305 9.54 13.13 7.64
CA GLY A 305 8.23 12.92 8.25
C GLY A 305 7.98 11.46 8.62
N ILE A 306 8.17 10.53 7.68
CA ILE A 306 8.03 9.09 7.96
C ILE A 306 9.04 8.65 9.02
N GLU A 307 10.29 9.11 8.92
CA GLU A 307 11.31 8.81 9.93
C GLU A 307 10.94 9.38 11.32
N PHE A 308 10.36 10.58 11.39
CA PHE A 308 9.91 11.19 12.63
C PHE A 308 8.77 10.38 13.28
N VAL A 309 7.78 9.98 12.49
CA VAL A 309 6.64 9.17 12.96
C VAL A 309 7.11 7.82 13.53
N ASP A 310 7.98 7.12 12.81
CA ASP A 310 8.48 5.79 13.21
C ASP A 310 9.53 5.89 14.34
N LYS A 311 10.56 6.71 14.16
CA LYS A 311 11.73 6.73 15.06
C LYS A 311 11.52 7.56 16.30
N VAL A 312 10.72 8.64 16.24
CA VAL A 312 10.54 9.59 17.35
C VAL A 312 9.19 9.41 18.03
N LEU A 313 8.08 9.49 17.28
CA LEU A 313 6.74 9.35 17.85
C LEU A 313 6.39 7.91 18.26
N LYS A 314 7.16 6.94 17.76
CA LYS A 314 6.96 5.49 17.93
C LYS A 314 5.55 5.07 17.49
N ILE A 315 5.09 5.63 16.37
CA ILE A 315 3.81 5.28 15.74
C ILE A 315 4.12 4.40 14.54
N ASP A 316 3.53 3.21 14.51
CA ASP A 316 3.71 2.28 13.40
C ASP A 316 2.70 2.58 12.29
N ASP A 317 3.22 3.10 11.18
CA ASP A 317 2.49 3.37 9.94
C ASP A 317 3.06 2.46 8.84
N PRO A 318 2.36 1.35 8.51
CA PRO A 318 2.83 0.36 7.54
C PRO A 318 3.14 0.92 6.16
N VAL A 319 2.39 1.93 5.70
CA VAL A 319 2.50 2.42 4.32
C VAL A 319 3.13 3.81 4.23
N GLY A 320 3.24 4.52 5.35
CA GLY A 320 3.73 5.90 5.41
C GLY A 320 2.64 6.94 5.10
N ALA A 321 1.37 6.57 5.28
CA ALA A 321 0.21 7.40 4.98
C ALA A 321 0.21 8.72 5.76
N ILE A 322 0.67 8.73 7.00
CA ILE A 322 0.75 9.95 7.84
C ILE A 322 1.73 10.95 7.23
N GLY A 323 2.91 10.49 6.81
CA GLY A 323 3.91 11.34 6.18
C GLY A 323 3.45 11.86 4.81
N VAL A 324 2.90 10.97 3.99
CA VAL A 324 2.41 11.31 2.63
C VAL A 324 1.20 12.23 2.68
N HIS A 325 0.18 11.92 3.47
CA HIS A 325 -1.09 12.65 3.43
C HIS A 325 -1.19 13.73 4.50
N GLY A 326 -0.78 13.43 5.74
CA GLY A 326 -0.83 14.38 6.85
C GLY A 326 0.17 15.52 6.69
N PHE A 327 1.46 15.18 6.63
CA PHE A 327 2.51 16.20 6.60
C PHE A 327 2.64 16.91 5.25
N CYS A 328 2.64 16.17 4.13
CA CYS A 328 2.67 16.82 2.82
C CYS A 328 1.36 17.54 2.49
N GLY A 329 0.21 17.08 3.01
CA GLY A 329 -1.06 17.78 2.86
C GLY A 329 -1.04 19.14 3.54
N ALA A 330 -0.67 19.17 4.82
CA ALA A 330 -0.49 20.41 5.58
C ALA A 330 0.54 21.35 4.92
N THR A 331 1.69 20.79 4.53
CA THR A 331 2.77 21.57 3.89
C THR A 331 2.31 22.12 2.55
N GLY A 332 1.62 21.34 1.72
CA GLY A 332 1.11 21.76 0.42
C GLY A 332 0.23 22.99 0.52
N THR A 333 -0.76 22.98 1.43
CA THR A 333 -1.64 24.12 1.69
C THR A 333 -0.89 25.37 2.15
N LEU A 334 0.13 25.22 3.01
CA LEU A 334 0.98 26.34 3.42
C LEU A 334 1.81 26.89 2.26
N LEU A 335 2.38 26.00 1.43
CA LEU A 335 3.15 26.39 0.25
C LEU A 335 2.28 27.08 -0.80
N THR A 336 1.00 26.74 -0.93
CA THR A 336 0.04 27.53 -1.73
C THR A 336 -0.01 28.98 -1.26
N GLY A 337 -0.06 29.22 0.05
CA GLY A 337 -0.02 30.57 0.62
C GLY A 337 1.26 31.36 0.30
N LEU A 338 2.37 30.66 0.00
CA LEU A 338 3.64 31.28 -0.38
C LEU A 338 3.75 31.47 -1.90
N PHE A 339 3.34 30.47 -2.68
CA PHE A 339 3.59 30.36 -4.12
C PHE A 339 2.38 30.65 -5.02
N ALA A 340 1.23 31.04 -4.47
CA ALA A 340 0.06 31.43 -5.27
C ALA A 340 0.40 32.62 -6.18
N TYR A 341 0.46 32.36 -7.48
CA TYR A 341 0.77 33.34 -8.51
C TYR A 341 -0.46 33.73 -9.32
N TYR A 342 -1.31 32.75 -9.66
CA TYR A 342 -2.49 32.93 -10.50
C TYR A 342 -3.75 33.31 -9.72
N LEU A 343 -3.70 33.27 -8.39
CA LEU A 343 -4.73 33.89 -7.55
C LEU A 343 -4.31 35.33 -7.32
N THR A 344 -5.20 36.27 -7.61
CA THR A 344 -4.92 37.71 -7.52
C THR A 344 -5.93 38.45 -6.67
N ASP A 345 -5.52 39.58 -6.11
CA ASP A 345 -6.44 40.56 -5.51
C ASP A 345 -7.27 41.31 -6.58
N ASP A 346 -8.14 42.22 -6.14
CA ASP A 346 -8.97 43.06 -7.02
C ASP A 346 -8.16 43.97 -7.96
N ASN A 347 -6.88 44.20 -7.67
CA ASN A 347 -5.97 44.99 -8.49
C ASN A 347 -5.14 44.13 -9.45
N GLY A 348 -5.33 42.80 -9.45
CA GLY A 348 -4.59 41.86 -10.28
C GLY A 348 -3.21 41.48 -9.73
N ASN A 349 -2.89 41.79 -8.47
CA ASN A 349 -1.62 41.41 -7.85
C ASN A 349 -1.70 39.98 -7.31
N PRO A 350 -0.67 39.13 -7.51
CA PRO A 350 -0.64 37.79 -6.94
C PRO A 350 -0.76 37.75 -5.40
N LEU A 351 -1.54 36.81 -4.89
CA LEU A 351 -1.80 36.65 -3.44
C LEU A 351 -0.66 35.99 -2.67
N GLY A 352 0.23 35.26 -3.35
CA GLY A 352 1.32 34.52 -2.69
C GLY A 352 2.33 35.45 -2.03
N LEU A 353 2.77 35.10 -0.82
CA LEU A 353 3.70 35.91 -0.03
C LEU A 353 5.00 36.23 -0.78
N PHE A 354 5.51 35.30 -1.59
CA PHE A 354 6.75 35.51 -2.37
C PHE A 354 6.60 36.44 -3.57
N TYR A 355 5.37 36.82 -3.93
CA TYR A 355 5.07 37.72 -5.03
C TYR A 355 4.53 39.08 -4.56
N GLY A 356 4.56 39.35 -3.25
CA GLY A 356 4.16 40.63 -2.68
C GLY A 356 2.72 40.69 -2.15
N GLY A 357 1.97 39.58 -2.13
CA GLY A 357 0.58 39.51 -1.66
C GLY A 357 0.35 39.72 -0.16
N GLY A 358 1.42 39.94 0.62
CA GLY A 358 1.35 40.16 2.07
C GLY A 358 1.03 38.90 2.88
N PHE A 359 0.89 39.07 4.21
CA PHE A 359 0.68 37.93 5.12
C PHE A 359 -0.76 37.42 5.18
N GLN A 360 -1.74 38.18 4.68
CA GLN A 360 -3.16 37.85 4.85
C GLN A 360 -3.51 36.48 4.27
N PHE A 361 -3.20 36.23 2.99
CA PHE A 361 -3.52 34.96 2.33
C PHE A 361 -2.79 33.78 2.99
N PHE A 362 -1.49 33.90 3.22
CA PHE A 362 -0.72 32.87 3.93
C PHE A 362 -1.26 32.62 5.36
N GLY A 363 -1.65 33.67 6.07
CA GLY A 363 -2.26 33.60 7.40
C GLY A 363 -3.58 32.84 7.38
N THR A 364 -4.42 33.05 6.35
CA THR A 364 -5.64 32.25 6.15
C THR A 364 -5.33 30.78 5.89
N GLN A 365 -4.33 30.48 5.05
CA GLN A 365 -3.88 29.10 4.82
C GLN A 365 -3.43 28.41 6.11
N LEU A 366 -2.63 29.12 6.93
CA LEU A 366 -2.17 28.62 8.22
C LEU A 366 -3.32 28.37 9.20
N LEU A 367 -4.27 29.31 9.29
CA LEU A 367 -5.47 29.18 10.12
C LEU A 367 -6.31 27.97 9.71
N GLY A 368 -6.54 27.77 8.42
CA GLY A 368 -7.26 26.61 7.90
C GLY A 368 -6.57 25.28 8.25
N VAL A 369 -5.26 25.19 8.04
CA VAL A 369 -4.47 24.00 8.39
C VAL A 369 -4.62 23.66 9.88
N ILE A 370 -4.39 24.63 10.78
CA ILE A 370 -4.47 24.42 12.23
C ILE A 370 -5.89 24.02 12.65
N SER A 371 -6.91 24.67 12.09
CA SER A 371 -8.30 24.45 12.47
C SER A 371 -8.78 23.06 12.08
N VAL A 372 -8.42 22.60 10.87
CA VAL A 372 -8.77 21.25 10.39
C VAL A 372 -7.98 20.18 11.15
N ILE A 373 -6.69 20.40 11.46
CA ILE A 373 -5.93 19.49 12.33
C ILE A 373 -6.63 19.37 13.69
N ALA A 374 -6.99 20.48 14.33
CA ALA A 374 -7.67 20.46 15.62
C ALA A 374 -9.00 19.70 15.57
N TRP A 375 -9.84 20.00 14.56
CA TRP A 375 -11.12 19.33 14.34
C TRP A 375 -10.97 17.81 14.22
N VAL A 376 -10.13 17.36 13.29
CA VAL A 376 -9.94 15.93 13.03
C VAL A 376 -9.28 15.25 14.21
N ALA A 377 -8.27 15.88 14.83
CA ALA A 377 -7.57 15.28 15.96
C ALA A 377 -8.51 15.05 17.16
N ILE A 378 -9.34 16.03 17.49
CA ILE A 378 -10.31 15.94 18.59
C ILE A 378 -11.37 14.89 18.28
N THR A 379 -12.03 14.99 17.12
CA THR A 379 -13.15 14.10 16.76
C THR A 379 -12.69 12.65 16.58
N MET A 380 -11.55 12.41 15.92
CA MET A 380 -11.02 11.05 15.75
C MET A 380 -10.54 10.45 17.06
N THR A 381 -10.02 11.26 17.99
CA THR A 381 -9.66 10.77 19.33
C THR A 381 -10.90 10.25 20.05
N ILE A 382 -12.02 10.99 19.96
CA ILE A 382 -13.31 10.57 20.53
C ILE A 382 -13.78 9.27 19.86
N VAL A 383 -13.87 9.23 18.52
CA VAL A 383 -14.36 8.07 17.76
C VAL A 383 -13.56 6.81 18.05
N PHE A 384 -12.24 6.86 17.90
CA PHE A 384 -11.40 5.69 18.13
C PHE A 384 -11.35 5.27 19.60
N THR A 385 -11.49 6.20 20.55
CA THR A 385 -11.59 5.86 21.98
C THR A 385 -12.91 5.16 22.29
N ILE A 386 -14.03 5.62 21.73
CA ILE A 386 -15.33 4.99 21.88
C ILE A 386 -15.27 3.57 21.32
N ILE A 387 -14.84 3.41 20.06
CA ILE A 387 -14.69 2.10 19.40
C ILE A 387 -13.81 1.17 20.23
N LYS A 388 -12.67 1.67 20.72
CA LYS A 388 -11.75 0.89 21.56
C LYS A 388 -12.38 0.40 22.87
N LYS A 389 -13.25 1.20 23.49
CA LYS A 389 -13.91 0.88 24.77
C LYS A 389 -15.19 0.04 24.62
N THR A 390 -15.82 0.02 23.45
CA THR A 390 -17.08 -0.71 23.23
C THR A 390 -16.86 -2.06 22.55
N ILE A 391 -16.45 -2.07 21.29
CA ILE A 391 -16.30 -3.27 20.46
C ILE A 391 -14.84 -3.74 20.30
N GLY A 392 -13.91 -2.87 20.67
CA GLY A 392 -12.46 -3.07 20.55
C GLY A 392 -11.93 -2.62 19.20
N LEU A 393 -10.79 -1.95 19.18
CA LEU A 393 -10.18 -1.40 17.96
C LEU A 393 -9.13 -2.34 17.34
N ARG A 394 -8.39 -3.06 18.19
CA ARG A 394 -7.28 -3.93 17.78
C ARG A 394 -7.71 -5.39 17.75
N ALA A 395 -7.26 -6.13 16.75
CA ALA A 395 -7.36 -7.58 16.72
C ALA A 395 -6.61 -8.19 17.92
N SER A 396 -7.00 -9.41 18.32
CA SER A 396 -6.29 -10.14 19.35
C SER A 396 -4.86 -10.47 18.92
N ARG A 397 -4.01 -10.79 19.90
CA ARG A 397 -2.62 -11.16 19.64
C ARG A 397 -2.53 -12.37 18.70
N GLU A 398 -3.40 -13.36 18.88
CA GLU A 398 -3.43 -14.56 18.04
C GLU A 398 -3.79 -14.21 16.59
N GLU A 399 -4.87 -13.44 16.40
CA GLU A 399 -5.32 -13.00 15.07
C GLU A 399 -4.25 -12.20 14.34
N GLU A 400 -3.59 -11.25 15.02
CA GLU A 400 -2.52 -10.45 14.41
C GLU A 400 -1.29 -11.29 14.04
N VAL A 401 -0.96 -12.32 14.83
CA VAL A 401 0.14 -13.24 14.53
C VAL A 401 -0.23 -14.18 13.39
N ARG A 402 -1.45 -14.70 13.34
CA ARG A 402 -1.94 -15.59 12.28
C ARG A 402 -2.16 -14.87 10.95
N GLY A 403 -2.67 -13.64 10.99
CA GLY A 403 -3.06 -12.86 9.82
C GLY A 403 -4.58 -12.70 9.73
N LEU A 404 -5.02 -11.47 9.45
CA LEU A 404 -6.44 -11.12 9.47
C LEU A 404 -7.24 -11.74 8.31
N ASP A 405 -6.58 -12.20 7.25
CA ASP A 405 -7.25 -12.88 6.14
C ASP A 405 -7.90 -14.18 6.63
N VAL A 406 -7.13 -15.00 7.36
CA VAL A 406 -7.62 -16.28 7.89
C VAL A 406 -8.65 -16.05 8.98
N THR A 407 -8.41 -15.09 9.87
CA THR A 407 -9.20 -14.95 11.10
C THR A 407 -10.45 -14.10 10.96
N GLU A 408 -10.46 -13.08 10.09
CA GLU A 408 -11.64 -12.22 9.89
C GLU A 408 -12.40 -12.55 8.60
N HIS A 409 -11.73 -13.11 7.59
CA HIS A 409 -12.32 -13.34 6.26
C HIS A 409 -12.41 -14.82 5.87
N ASN A 410 -12.01 -15.73 6.77
CA ASN A 410 -11.94 -17.17 6.50
C ASN A 410 -11.19 -17.49 5.20
N LEU A 411 -10.17 -16.70 4.89
CA LEU A 411 -9.40 -16.75 3.65
C LEU A 411 -8.01 -17.28 3.96
N VAL A 412 -7.70 -18.49 3.49
CA VAL A 412 -6.37 -19.13 3.72
C VAL A 412 -5.24 -18.29 3.13
N SER A 413 -5.45 -17.73 1.94
CA SER A 413 -4.55 -16.82 1.26
C SER A 413 -5.32 -16.03 0.21
N SER A 414 -5.00 -14.74 0.03
CA SER A 414 -5.47 -13.96 -1.12
C SER A 414 -4.75 -14.29 -2.43
N TYR A 415 -3.76 -15.19 -2.37
CA TYR A 415 -2.94 -15.64 -3.50
C TYR A 415 -3.14 -17.14 -3.69
N ALA A 416 -4.34 -17.58 -4.08
CA ALA A 416 -4.59 -18.98 -4.39
C ALA A 416 -3.52 -19.50 -5.36
N ASP A 417 -2.92 -20.65 -5.03
CA ASP A 417 -1.80 -21.31 -5.75
C ASP A 417 -0.45 -20.58 -5.78
N PHE A 418 -0.39 -19.34 -5.28
CA PHE A 418 0.83 -18.57 -5.04
C PHE A 418 1.01 -18.43 -3.52
N LEU A 419 1.37 -19.50 -2.81
CA LEU A 419 1.64 -19.41 -1.37
C LEU A 419 3.05 -18.85 -1.11
N PRO A 420 3.23 -17.57 -0.72
CA PRO A 420 4.40 -17.24 0.09
C PRO A 420 4.25 -18.02 1.40
N MET A 421 5.19 -18.91 1.71
CA MET A 421 5.08 -19.85 2.84
C MET A 421 4.58 -19.15 4.12
N PRO A 422 3.52 -19.67 4.78
CA PRO A 422 2.98 -19.06 5.98
C PRO A 422 3.99 -19.07 7.14
N PRO A 423 3.98 -18.04 8.02
CA PRO A 423 4.95 -17.90 9.11
C PRO A 423 5.01 -19.08 10.09
N GLN A 424 3.91 -19.83 10.26
CA GLN A 424 3.85 -20.98 11.18
C GLN A 424 4.75 -22.14 10.72
N VAL A 425 4.98 -22.28 9.41
CA VAL A 425 5.95 -23.24 8.86
C VAL A 425 7.40 -22.81 9.18
N LEU A 426 7.61 -21.52 9.46
CA LEU A 426 8.92 -20.95 9.82
C LEU A 426 9.27 -21.10 11.31
N THR A 427 8.30 -21.36 12.19
CA THR A 427 8.50 -21.48 13.65
C THR A 427 8.45 -22.92 14.17
N GLY A 428 8.13 -23.90 13.33
CA GLY A 428 8.13 -25.32 13.70
C GLY A 428 6.93 -25.77 14.55
N GLU A 429 5.88 -24.97 14.64
CA GLU A 429 4.63 -25.36 15.31
C GLU A 429 3.64 -25.87 14.26
N THR A 430 3.75 -27.15 13.92
CA THR A 430 2.82 -27.83 13.01
C THR A 430 1.81 -28.63 13.80
N GLU A 431 0.74 -27.99 14.24
CA GLU A 431 -0.54 -28.66 14.43
C GLU A 431 -1.57 -27.92 13.59
N ASN A 432 -2.07 -28.58 12.54
CA ASN A 432 -3.23 -28.19 11.71
C ASN A 432 -3.04 -27.30 10.46
N ALA A 433 -1.90 -27.34 9.77
CA ALA A 433 -1.77 -26.67 8.46
C ALA A 433 -2.11 -27.58 7.24
N THR A 434 -2.39 -28.86 7.44
CA THR A 434 -2.46 -29.86 6.34
C THR A 434 -3.87 -30.30 5.94
N SER A 435 -4.95 -29.87 6.60
CA SER A 435 -6.30 -30.43 6.36
C SER A 435 -7.15 -29.68 5.32
N VAL A 436 -6.67 -28.61 4.68
CA VAL A 436 -7.50 -27.77 3.79
C VAL A 436 -7.22 -27.95 2.29
N LEU A 437 -6.18 -28.70 1.91
CA LEU A 437 -5.80 -28.89 0.49
C LEU A 437 -6.45 -30.10 -0.22
N LEU A 438 -7.45 -30.75 0.39
CA LEU A 438 -8.03 -32.00 -0.13
C LEU A 438 -9.53 -31.93 -0.45
N GLN A 439 -10.05 -30.78 -0.87
CA GLN A 439 -11.37 -30.73 -1.50
C GLN A 439 -11.28 -30.11 -2.89
N GLY A 440 -11.43 -30.97 -3.90
CA GLY A 440 -11.74 -30.54 -5.26
C GLY A 440 -10.90 -31.18 -6.35
N HIS A 441 -11.00 -32.49 -6.53
CA HIS A 441 -10.91 -33.10 -7.86
C HIS A 441 -11.76 -34.38 -7.85
N GLU A 442 -12.94 -34.32 -8.47
CA GLU A 442 -13.67 -35.52 -8.85
C GLU A 442 -12.79 -36.33 -9.81
N SER A 443 -12.39 -37.54 -9.41
CA SER A 443 -11.55 -38.40 -10.23
C SER A 443 -12.40 -39.04 -11.33
N GLY A 444 -12.10 -38.72 -12.58
CA GLY A 444 -12.40 -39.65 -13.69
C GLY A 444 -11.75 -41.00 -13.39
N ALA A 445 -12.44 -42.10 -13.72
CA ALA A 445 -12.04 -43.46 -13.38
C ALA A 445 -10.55 -43.73 -13.67
N ALA A 446 -9.75 -43.81 -12.61
CA ALA A 446 -8.34 -44.12 -12.69
C ALA A 446 -8.17 -45.58 -13.13
N ALA A 447 -7.36 -45.81 -14.17
CA ALA A 447 -6.86 -47.15 -14.47
C ALA A 447 -6.17 -47.72 -13.22
N ALA A 448 -6.42 -49.01 -12.92
CA ALA A 448 -5.82 -49.66 -11.76
C ALA A 448 -4.29 -49.58 -11.84
N ALA A 449 -3.65 -49.14 -10.76
CA ALA A 449 -2.19 -49.11 -10.68
C ALA A 449 -1.63 -50.53 -10.85
N PRO A 450 -0.52 -50.71 -11.60
CA PRO A 450 0.10 -52.01 -11.76
C PRO A 450 0.54 -52.58 -10.42
N ALA A 451 0.48 -53.91 -10.30
CA ALA A 451 0.94 -54.61 -9.12
C ALA A 451 2.44 -54.37 -8.89
N ILE A 452 2.81 -54.24 -7.61
CA ILE A 452 4.19 -54.08 -7.18
C ILE A 452 4.96 -55.36 -7.53
N GLN A 453 6.07 -55.20 -8.25
CA GLN A 453 6.97 -56.29 -8.62
C GLN A 453 8.04 -56.48 -7.52
N PRO A 454 8.43 -57.71 -7.18
CA PRO A 454 9.53 -57.95 -6.25
C PRO A 454 10.84 -57.38 -6.82
N ALA A 455 11.64 -56.71 -5.99
CA ALA A 455 12.93 -56.16 -6.41
C ALA A 455 13.84 -57.27 -6.96
N ALA A 456 14.40 -57.09 -8.17
CA ALA A 456 15.24 -58.11 -8.78
C ALA A 456 16.64 -58.18 -8.14
N THR A 457 17.06 -57.12 -7.43
CA THR A 457 18.39 -57.01 -6.81
C THR A 457 18.34 -56.34 -5.44
N ASN A 458 19.09 -56.89 -4.47
CA ASN A 458 19.30 -56.30 -3.13
C ASN A 458 20.36 -55.18 -3.16
N ALA A 459 20.23 -54.21 -4.06
CA ALA A 459 21.16 -53.10 -4.13
C ALA A 459 20.89 -52.06 -3.04
N THR A 460 21.94 -51.53 -2.42
CA THR A 460 21.81 -50.43 -1.46
C THR A 460 21.34 -49.17 -2.17
N LEU A 461 20.32 -48.51 -1.61
CA LEU A 461 19.77 -47.26 -2.11
C LEU A 461 20.14 -46.13 -1.15
N THR A 462 20.68 -45.04 -1.68
CA THR A 462 21.09 -43.90 -0.85
C THR A 462 20.50 -42.61 -1.38
N LYS A 463 19.86 -41.85 -0.49
CA LYS A 463 19.38 -40.49 -0.77
C LYS A 463 20.43 -39.49 -0.33
N LEU A 464 20.84 -38.62 -1.24
CA LEU A 464 21.63 -37.44 -0.94
C LEU A 464 20.72 -36.21 -0.97
N SER A 465 20.79 -35.38 0.07
CA SER A 465 20.17 -34.06 0.10
C SER A 465 21.25 -33.00 0.14
N ILE A 466 21.37 -32.26 -0.96
CA ILE A 466 22.41 -31.25 -1.19
C ILE A 466 21.76 -29.88 -1.07
N LEU A 467 22.20 -29.07 -0.11
CA LEU A 467 21.82 -27.67 0.02
C LEU A 467 22.91 -26.79 -0.60
N CYS A 468 22.57 -25.95 -1.57
CA CYS A 468 23.50 -25.04 -2.24
C CYS A 468 22.88 -23.66 -2.53
N ARG A 469 23.70 -22.70 -2.99
CA ARG A 469 23.21 -21.39 -3.47
C ARG A 469 22.42 -21.58 -4.78
N GLN A 470 21.39 -20.76 -4.97
CA GLN A 470 20.54 -20.83 -6.17
C GLN A 470 21.32 -20.62 -7.47
N GLU A 471 22.29 -19.70 -7.46
CA GLU A 471 23.19 -19.42 -8.60
C GLU A 471 24.13 -20.59 -8.96
N SER A 472 24.43 -21.47 -8.01
CA SER A 472 25.32 -22.63 -8.20
C SER A 472 24.56 -23.89 -8.65
N PHE A 473 23.24 -23.83 -8.77
CA PHE A 473 22.43 -24.99 -9.14
C PHE A 473 22.72 -25.49 -10.57
N SER A 474 22.92 -24.59 -11.54
CA SER A 474 23.25 -24.99 -12.92
C SER A 474 24.53 -25.81 -12.98
N GLN A 475 25.58 -25.35 -12.30
CA GLN A 475 26.87 -26.04 -12.21
C GLN A 475 26.74 -27.41 -11.53
N LEU A 476 25.95 -27.48 -10.45
CA LEU A 476 25.68 -28.74 -9.77
C LEU A 476 24.91 -29.72 -10.67
N LYS A 477 23.88 -29.25 -11.37
CA LYS A 477 23.07 -30.05 -12.31
C LYS A 477 23.95 -30.67 -13.40
N ASP A 478 24.80 -29.86 -14.03
CA ASP A 478 25.67 -30.32 -15.12
C ASP A 478 26.71 -31.33 -14.61
N ALA A 479 27.26 -31.08 -13.42
CA ALA A 479 28.19 -32.01 -12.77
C ALA A 479 27.52 -33.35 -12.41
N MET A 480 26.30 -33.34 -11.87
CA MET A 480 25.54 -34.56 -11.57
C MET A 480 25.21 -35.35 -12.85
N ASN A 481 24.80 -34.67 -13.92
CA ASN A 481 24.54 -35.33 -15.22
C ASN A 481 25.79 -36.03 -15.77
N SER A 482 26.98 -35.42 -15.62
CA SER A 482 28.25 -35.98 -16.13
C SER A 482 28.65 -37.31 -15.49
N ILE A 483 28.13 -37.62 -14.29
CA ILE A 483 28.37 -38.88 -13.58
C ILE A 483 27.17 -39.84 -13.68
N GLY A 484 26.21 -39.57 -14.57
CA GLY A 484 25.05 -40.44 -14.82
C GLY A 484 23.90 -40.28 -13.83
N VAL A 485 23.86 -39.20 -13.04
CA VAL A 485 22.73 -38.84 -12.18
C VAL A 485 21.77 -37.94 -12.96
N THR A 486 20.71 -38.53 -13.53
CA THR A 486 19.75 -37.83 -14.39
C THR A 486 18.43 -37.49 -13.69
N GLY A 487 18.10 -38.19 -12.60
CA GLY A 487 16.91 -37.94 -11.77
C GLY A 487 17.26 -37.10 -10.54
N MET A 488 16.71 -35.89 -10.45
CA MET A 488 16.86 -35.03 -9.27
C MET A 488 15.56 -34.28 -8.97
N THR A 489 15.23 -34.18 -7.68
CA THR A 489 14.14 -33.33 -7.19
C THR A 489 14.73 -32.05 -6.63
N VAL A 490 14.19 -30.90 -7.06
CA VAL A 490 14.71 -29.59 -6.70
C VAL A 490 13.64 -28.82 -5.95
N THR A 491 13.96 -28.38 -4.73
CA THR A 491 13.07 -27.57 -3.90
C THR A 491 13.74 -26.25 -3.56
N GLN A 492 13.02 -25.13 -3.76
CA GLN A 492 13.47 -23.84 -3.27
C GLN A 492 13.26 -23.81 -1.75
N VAL A 493 14.31 -23.50 -1.00
CA VAL A 493 14.29 -23.46 0.47
C VAL A 493 14.95 -22.19 0.97
N LEU A 494 14.65 -21.82 2.20
CA LEU A 494 15.30 -20.70 2.87
C LEU A 494 16.22 -21.22 3.97
N GLY A 495 17.50 -20.89 3.91
CA GLY A 495 18.46 -21.20 4.97
C GLY A 495 18.57 -20.04 5.96
N TYR A 496 18.39 -20.30 7.24
CA TYR A 496 18.64 -19.31 8.30
C TYR A 496 20.14 -19.17 8.57
N GLY A 497 20.68 -17.95 8.51
CA GLY A 497 22.09 -17.71 8.81
C GLY A 497 22.48 -16.22 8.89
N LEU A 498 23.64 -15.97 9.50
CA LEU A 498 24.25 -14.64 9.60
C LEU A 498 25.09 -14.36 8.35
N GLN A 499 24.74 -13.32 7.59
CA GLN A 499 25.59 -12.84 6.49
C GLN A 499 26.33 -11.59 6.96
N LYS A 500 27.60 -11.74 7.36
CA LYS A 500 28.43 -10.60 7.76
C LYS A 500 28.73 -9.71 6.55
N GLY A 501 28.42 -8.41 6.63
CA GLY A 501 29.07 -7.38 5.81
C GLY A 501 28.23 -6.60 4.79
N ARG A 502 26.89 -6.69 4.76
CA ARG A 502 26.04 -5.81 3.93
C ARG A 502 24.89 -5.20 4.70
N ASP A 503 25.05 -3.95 5.12
CA ASP A 503 23.98 -3.15 5.70
C ASP A 503 22.90 -2.86 4.63
N THR A 504 21.69 -3.36 4.84
CA THR A 504 20.52 -3.08 4.00
C THR A 504 19.46 -2.32 4.81
N TYR A 505 18.86 -1.28 4.22
CA TYR A 505 17.85 -0.43 4.85
C TYR A 505 16.47 -0.62 4.18
N TYR A 506 15.41 -0.47 4.95
CA TYR A 506 14.02 -0.35 4.48
C TYR A 506 13.40 0.88 5.17
N ARG A 507 13.07 1.93 4.39
CA ARG A 507 12.53 3.20 4.89
C ARG A 507 13.35 3.79 6.05
N GLY A 508 14.67 3.75 5.91
CA GLY A 508 15.61 4.29 6.90
C GLY A 508 15.80 3.43 8.15
N VAL A 509 15.22 2.23 8.23
CA VAL A 509 15.47 1.25 9.30
C VAL A 509 16.40 0.15 8.79
N LYS A 510 17.46 -0.17 9.53
CA LYS A 510 18.40 -1.25 9.20
C LYS A 510 17.68 -2.60 9.35
N LEU A 511 17.73 -3.45 8.32
CA LEU A 511 17.23 -4.82 8.39
C LEU A 511 18.19 -5.68 9.23
N ASP A 512 17.67 -6.50 10.15
CA ASP A 512 18.48 -7.38 11.00
C ASP A 512 19.30 -8.40 10.17
N ASP A 513 20.51 -8.71 10.64
CA ASP A 513 21.53 -9.51 9.94
C ASP A 513 21.25 -11.03 9.91
N ALA A 514 20.22 -11.49 10.64
CA ALA A 514 19.75 -12.86 10.63
C ALA A 514 18.64 -12.99 9.59
N LYS A 515 19.01 -13.48 8.39
CA LYS A 515 18.07 -13.64 7.28
C LYS A 515 17.88 -15.09 6.90
N LEU A 516 16.66 -15.38 6.48
CA LEU A 516 16.34 -16.51 5.63
C LEU A 516 16.87 -16.19 4.23
N LEU A 517 17.91 -16.90 3.82
CA LEU A 517 18.56 -16.72 2.51
C LEU A 517 18.05 -17.77 1.52
N PRO A 518 17.67 -17.39 0.29
CA PRO A 518 17.32 -18.33 -0.77
C PRO A 518 18.43 -19.35 -1.01
N LYS A 519 18.06 -20.62 -0.97
CA LYS A 519 18.90 -21.77 -1.25
C LYS A 519 18.11 -22.77 -2.07
N VAL A 520 18.83 -23.68 -2.70
CA VAL A 520 18.24 -24.81 -3.41
C VAL A 520 18.57 -26.08 -2.62
N LYS A 521 17.55 -26.89 -2.37
CA LYS A 521 17.68 -28.26 -1.88
C LYS A 521 17.52 -29.20 -3.07
N VAL A 522 18.60 -29.87 -3.44
CA VAL A 522 18.61 -30.93 -4.47
C VAL A 522 18.59 -32.26 -3.76
N GLU A 523 17.60 -33.09 -4.08
CA GLU A 523 17.51 -34.45 -3.58
C GLU A 523 17.71 -35.43 -4.73
N VAL A 524 18.60 -36.39 -4.49
CA VAL A 524 18.96 -37.44 -5.45
C VAL A 524 18.91 -38.77 -4.73
N VAL A 525 18.34 -39.79 -5.35
CA VAL A 525 18.44 -41.18 -4.88
C VAL A 525 19.32 -41.94 -5.88
N VAL A 526 20.42 -42.53 -5.41
CA VAL A 526 21.36 -43.29 -6.24
C VAL A 526 21.48 -44.73 -5.76
N SER A 527 21.78 -45.61 -6.72
CA SER A 527 22.15 -47.01 -6.46
C SER A 527 23.28 -47.48 -7.36
N LYS A 528 23.23 -47.17 -8.67
CA LYS A 528 24.29 -47.50 -9.64
C LYS A 528 25.56 -46.65 -9.49
N VAL A 529 25.40 -45.36 -9.22
CA VAL A 529 26.52 -44.41 -9.06
C VAL A 529 27.01 -44.48 -7.60
N PRO A 530 28.31 -44.68 -7.36
CA PRO A 530 28.83 -44.70 -5.99
C PRO A 530 28.56 -43.39 -5.25
N VAL A 531 28.12 -43.49 -4.00
CA VAL A 531 27.76 -42.33 -3.17
C VAL A 531 28.93 -41.35 -3.03
N GLU A 532 30.15 -41.87 -2.86
CA GLU A 532 31.35 -41.04 -2.74
C GLU A 532 31.59 -40.21 -4.02
N THR A 533 31.39 -40.80 -5.20
CA THR A 533 31.48 -40.08 -6.48
C THR A 533 30.50 -38.91 -6.54
N VAL A 534 29.27 -39.08 -6.02
CA VAL A 534 28.26 -38.01 -5.96
C VAL A 534 28.69 -36.91 -5.00
N ILE A 535 29.21 -37.27 -3.82
CA ILE A 535 29.70 -36.33 -2.80
C ILE A 535 30.88 -35.52 -3.34
N GLU A 536 31.89 -36.17 -3.92
CA GLU A 536 33.07 -35.50 -4.44
C GLU A 536 32.76 -34.58 -5.61
N THR A 537 31.87 -35.02 -6.50
CA THR A 537 31.42 -34.22 -7.64
C THR A 537 30.65 -32.99 -7.18
N ALA A 538 29.72 -33.14 -6.23
CA ALA A 538 28.98 -32.03 -5.65
C ALA A 538 29.91 -31.07 -4.90
N ARG A 539 30.87 -31.59 -4.12
CA ARG A 539 31.88 -30.78 -3.43
C ARG A 539 32.71 -29.97 -4.41
N LYS A 540 33.20 -30.59 -5.48
CA LYS A 540 34.01 -29.91 -6.51
C LYS A 540 33.22 -28.84 -7.27
N ALA A 541 31.94 -29.10 -7.57
CA ALA A 541 31.08 -28.16 -8.28
C ALA A 541 30.67 -26.94 -7.42
N LEU A 542 30.51 -27.13 -6.10
CA LEU A 542 29.97 -26.10 -5.21
C LEU A 542 31.03 -25.33 -4.42
N TYR A 543 32.25 -25.85 -4.32
CA TYR A 543 33.29 -25.27 -3.48
C TYR A 543 33.88 -23.99 -4.09
N THR A 544 33.69 -22.88 -3.38
CA THR A 544 34.30 -21.57 -3.69
C THR A 544 35.23 -21.08 -2.58
N GLY A 545 35.23 -21.74 -1.43
CA GLY A 545 36.01 -21.33 -0.25
C GLY A 545 35.33 -20.25 0.60
N HIS A 546 34.08 -19.89 0.27
CA HIS A 546 33.31 -18.87 0.97
C HIS A 546 32.21 -19.49 1.84
N VAL A 547 31.80 -18.76 2.88
CA VAL A 547 30.67 -19.16 3.73
C VAL A 547 29.40 -19.27 2.88
N GLY A 548 28.73 -20.42 2.95
CA GLY A 548 27.46 -20.65 2.26
C GLY A 548 27.53 -21.61 1.05
N ASP A 549 28.67 -22.22 0.76
CA ASP A 549 28.84 -23.18 -0.35
C ASP A 549 27.88 -24.36 -0.30
N GLY A 550 27.53 -24.85 0.90
CA GLY A 550 26.46 -25.83 1.06
C GLY A 550 26.65 -26.86 2.16
N LYS A 551 25.75 -27.85 2.18
CA LYS A 551 25.84 -29.06 3.01
C LYS A 551 25.27 -30.24 2.23
N ILE A 552 25.83 -31.43 2.43
CA ILE A 552 25.33 -32.69 1.87
C ILE A 552 24.91 -33.58 3.04
N PHE A 553 23.68 -34.06 3.03
CA PHE A 553 23.16 -35.04 3.97
C PHE A 553 22.95 -36.37 3.23
N VAL A 554 23.31 -37.47 3.88
CA VAL A 554 23.24 -38.81 3.29
C VAL A 554 22.30 -39.66 4.14
N TYR A 555 21.32 -40.29 3.49
CA TYR A 555 20.29 -41.10 4.14
C TYR A 555 20.19 -42.47 3.46
N HIS A 556 19.94 -43.51 4.26
CA HIS A 556 19.60 -44.83 3.73
C HIS A 556 18.15 -44.82 3.23
N VAL A 557 17.91 -45.38 2.05
CA VAL A 557 16.56 -45.58 1.50
C VAL A 557 16.26 -47.07 1.57
N GLU A 558 15.16 -47.43 2.24
CA GLU A 558 14.74 -48.83 2.37
C GLU A 558 14.26 -49.41 1.03
N ASN A 559 13.47 -48.65 0.28
CA ASN A 559 12.96 -49.07 -1.02
C ASN A 559 12.60 -47.86 -1.90
N THR A 560 12.60 -48.06 -3.21
CA THR A 560 12.06 -47.12 -4.22
C THR A 560 11.04 -47.88 -5.06
N VAL A 561 9.87 -47.30 -5.35
CA VAL A 561 8.86 -47.94 -6.20
C VAL A 561 8.53 -47.04 -7.38
N ARG A 562 8.61 -47.56 -8.60
CA ARG A 562 8.21 -46.85 -9.81
C ARG A 562 6.71 -47.01 -10.03
N ILE A 563 5.97 -45.92 -9.91
CA ILE A 563 4.49 -45.92 -9.98
C ILE A 563 3.97 -46.48 -11.32
N ARG A 564 4.63 -46.16 -12.45
CA ARG A 564 4.17 -46.57 -13.78
C ARG A 564 4.27 -48.07 -14.05
N THR A 565 5.26 -48.76 -13.47
CA THR A 565 5.61 -50.15 -13.83
C THR A 565 5.46 -51.11 -12.65
N GLY A 566 5.40 -50.59 -11.42
CA GLY A 566 5.41 -51.38 -10.19
C GLY A 566 6.81 -51.87 -9.79
N GLU A 567 7.86 -51.57 -10.56
CA GLU A 567 9.23 -51.98 -10.26
C GLU A 567 9.72 -51.43 -8.92
N GLN A 568 10.58 -52.19 -8.25
CA GLN A 568 11.14 -51.83 -6.95
C GLN A 568 12.66 -51.73 -6.96
N GLY A 569 13.20 -51.12 -5.90
CA GLY A 569 14.62 -51.14 -5.60
C GLY A 569 15.49 -50.46 -6.67
N PHE A 570 16.52 -51.17 -7.10
CA PHE A 570 17.45 -50.73 -8.15
C PHE A 570 16.76 -50.45 -9.48
N ASP A 571 15.83 -51.34 -9.88
CA ASP A 571 15.17 -51.32 -11.19
C ASP A 571 14.24 -50.11 -11.31
N ALA A 572 13.58 -49.75 -10.20
CA ALA A 572 12.76 -48.54 -10.12
C ALA A 572 13.54 -47.25 -10.47
N LEU A 573 14.86 -47.24 -10.19
CA LEU A 573 15.75 -46.10 -10.46
C LEU A 573 16.42 -46.16 -11.84
N GLN A 574 16.35 -47.27 -12.56
CA GLN A 574 16.92 -47.36 -13.91
C GLN A 574 15.96 -46.70 -14.90
N GLY A 575 16.43 -45.68 -15.62
CA GLY A 575 15.67 -45.16 -16.76
C GLY A 575 15.64 -46.21 -17.87
N GLU A 576 14.55 -46.93 -18.02
CA GLU A 576 14.16 -47.44 -19.34
C GLU A 576 13.52 -46.27 -20.09
N ASP A 577 14.39 -45.44 -20.67
CA ASP A 577 14.21 -44.69 -21.91
C ASP A 577 15.62 -44.33 -22.45
#